data_AF-B7KY24-F1
#
_entry.id   AF-B7KY24-F1
#
_cell.length_a   1.000
_cell.length_b   1.000
_cell.length_c   1.000
_cell.angle_alpha   90.00
_cell.angle_beta   90.00
_cell.angle_gamma   90.00
#
_symmetry.space_group_name_H-M   'P 1'
#
loop_
_entity.id
_entity.type
_entity.pdbx_description
1 polymer ?
#
loop_
_entity_poly.entity_id
_entity_poly.type
_entity_poly.pdbx_seq_one_letter_code
_entity_poly.pdbx_strand_id
1 'polypeptide(L)' 'MPALTDARAEARERFYRAALWHAADLGCSNALAEFEDAYEALSALSRQSLADKLGRRPTPTAAGLADGGGR' A
#
# COMPACT_ATOMS: atom_id res chain seq x y z
N MET A 1 -13.72 6.19 -3.19
CA MET A 1 -12.31 5.78 -3.42
C MET A 1 -11.35 6.88 -3.94
N PRO A 2 -11.64 8.20 -3.91
CA PRO A 2 -10.62 9.20 -4.27
C PRO A 2 -9.58 9.44 -3.16
N ALA A 3 -10.00 9.56 -1.90
CA ALA A 3 -9.13 9.91 -0.77
C ALA A 3 -7.89 9.02 -0.55
N LEU A 4 -7.99 7.71 -0.82
CA LEU A 4 -6.84 6.79 -0.75
C LEU A 4 -5.85 6.98 -1.92
N THR A 5 -6.36 7.41 -3.07
CA THR A 5 -5.54 7.70 -4.25
C THR A 5 -4.79 9.02 -4.04
N ASP A 6 -5.45 10.02 -3.47
CA ASP A 6 -4.85 11.30 -3.10
C ASP A 6 -3.76 11.14 -2.03
N ALA A 7 -4.06 10.43 -0.93
CA ALA A 7 -3.09 10.16 0.13
C ALA A 7 -1.84 9.42 -0.37
N ARG A 8 -2.01 8.50 -1.33
CA ARG A 8 -0.88 7.80 -1.96
C ARG A 8 -0.05 8.72 -2.86
N ALA A 9 -0.69 9.61 -3.61
CA ALA A 9 0.01 10.55 -4.48
C ALA A 9 0.84 11.54 -3.65
N GLU A 10 0.25 12.08 -2.57
CA GLU A 10 0.89 12.99 -1.63
C GLU A 10 2.10 12.35 -0.94
N ALA A 11 1.95 11.12 -0.42
CA ALA A 11 3.07 10.39 0.18
C ALA A 11 4.20 10.12 -0.82
N ARG A 12 3.86 9.89 -2.11
CA ARG A 12 4.85 9.67 -3.17
C ARG A 12 5.62 10.94 -3.50
N GLU A 13 4.94 12.08 -3.57
CA GLU A 13 5.58 13.38 -3.79
C GLU A 13 6.54 13.73 -2.65
N ARG A 14 6.11 13.56 -1.38
CA ARG A 14 6.95 13.76 -0.21
C ARG A 14 8.21 12.89 -0.24
N PHE A 15 8.04 11.60 -0.55
CA PHE A 15 9.15 10.66 -0.66
C PHE A 15 10.19 11.12 -1.69
N TYR A 16 9.76 11.48 -2.91
CA TYR A 16 10.68 11.94 -3.94
C TYR A 16 11.37 13.25 -3.58
N ARG A 17 10.64 14.20 -2.98
CA ARG A 17 11.19 15.47 -2.54
C ARG A 17 12.27 15.27 -1.48
N ALA A 18 11.99 14.46 -0.45
CA ALA A 18 12.93 14.17 0.62
C ALA A 18 14.16 13.41 0.09
N ALA A 19 13.98 12.46 -0.84
CA ALA A 19 15.07 11.75 -1.49
C ALA A 19 16.01 12.68 -2.26
N LEU A 20 15.45 13.60 -3.05
CA LEU A 20 16.22 14.57 -3.81
C LEU A 20 16.96 15.56 -2.88
N TRP A 21 16.32 15.96 -1.78
CA TRP A 21 16.96 16.83 -0.80
C TRP A 21 18.11 16.12 -0.08
N HIS A 22 17.90 14.90 0.39
CA HIS A 22 18.96 14.11 1.03
C HIS A 22 20.13 13.80 0.07
N ALA A 23 19.85 13.54 -1.22
CA ALA A 23 20.88 13.35 -2.23
C ALA A 23 21.70 14.63 -2.49
N ALA A 24 21.10 15.81 -2.33
CA ALA A 24 21.79 17.09 -2.45
C ALA A 24 22.62 17.44 -1.21
N ASP A 25 22.25 16.95 -0.03
CA ASP A 25 22.98 17.13 1.23
C ASP A 25 22.83 15.91 2.16
N LEU A 26 23.83 15.03 2.11
CA LEU A 26 23.90 13.80 2.90
C LEU A 26 24.00 14.04 4.41
N GLY A 27 24.38 15.25 4.84
CA GLY A 27 24.44 15.64 6.25
C GLY A 27 23.11 16.16 6.80
N CYS A 28 22.10 16.35 5.96
CA CYS A 28 20.83 16.93 6.35
C CYS A 28 19.95 15.88 7.07
N SER A 29 20.04 15.82 8.40
CA SER A 29 19.27 14.86 9.21
C SER A 29 17.75 15.03 9.09
N ASN A 30 17.26 16.25 8.81
CA ASN A 30 15.84 16.49 8.54
C ASN A 30 15.38 15.83 7.23
N ALA A 31 16.20 15.88 6.18
CA ALA A 31 15.85 15.29 4.89
C ALA A 31 15.76 13.76 4.97
N LEU A 32 16.64 13.14 5.77
CA LEU A 32 16.57 11.70 6.03
C LEU A 32 15.32 11.32 6.83
N ALA A 33 14.99 12.06 7.89
CA ALA A 33 13.79 11.81 8.68
C ALA A 33 12.50 11.96 7.85
N GLU A 34 12.40 13.00 7.02
CA GLU A 34 11.26 13.18 6.11
C GLU A 34 11.17 12.07 5.05
N PHE A 35 12.32 11.55 4.60
CA PHE A 35 12.36 10.43 3.66
C PHE A 35 11.85 9.13 4.30
N GLU A 36 12.30 8.83 5.51
CA GLU A 36 11.86 7.65 6.27
C GLU A 36 10.36 7.70 6.60
N ASP A 37 9.85 8.86 7.02
CA ASP A 37 8.42 9.05 7.29
C ASP A 37 7.57 8.84 6.03
N ALA A 38 7.95 9.46 4.91
CA ALA A 38 7.24 9.29 3.65
C ALA A 38 7.29 7.84 3.13
N TYR A 39 8.39 7.13 3.37
CA TYR A 39 8.51 5.70 3.04
C TYR A 39 7.56 4.84 3.88
N GLU A 40 7.47 5.08 5.18
CA GLU A 40 6.58 4.32 6.07
C GLU A 40 5.10 4.57 5.68
N ALA A 41 4.74 5.82 5.38
CA ALA A 41 3.40 6.16 4.90
C ALA A 41 3.01 5.41 3.61
N LEU A 42 3.90 5.38 2.62
CA LEU A 42 3.69 4.61 1.38
C LEU A 42 3.57 3.11 1.62
N SER A 43 4.37 2.58 2.54
CA SER A 43 4.38 1.16 2.90
C SER A 43 3.07 0.78 3.59
N ALA A 44 2.57 1.60 4.51
CA ALA A 44 1.29 1.40 5.17
C ALA A 44 0.12 1.38 4.18
N LEU A 45 0.07 2.34 3.25
CA LEU A 45 -0.95 2.40 2.19
C LEU A 45 -0.88 1.17 1.26
N SER A 46 0.33 0.69 0.97
CA SER A 46 0.53 -0.50 0.15
C SER A 46 0.04 -1.77 0.85
N ARG A 47 0.33 -1.91 2.15
CA ARG A 47 -0.19 -3.01 2.99
C ARG A 47 -1.71 -2.97 3.07
N GLN A 48 -2.31 -1.79 3.25
CA GLN A 48 -3.77 -1.63 3.25
C GLN A 48 -4.38 -2.03 1.90
N SER A 49 -3.80 -1.57 0.78
CA SER A 49 -4.26 -1.96 -0.56
C SER A 49 -4.15 -3.47 -0.80
N LEU A 50 -3.10 -4.11 -0.30
CA LEU A 50 -2.93 -5.56 -0.39
C LEU A 50 -3.99 -6.29 0.46
N ALA A 51 -4.22 -5.84 1.70
CA ALA A 51 -5.22 -6.40 2.60
C ALA A 51 -6.64 -6.29 1.99
N ASP A 52 -6.99 -5.15 1.40
CA ASP A 52 -8.27 -4.95 0.71
C ASP A 52 -8.45 -5.94 -0.46
N LYS A 53 -7.40 -6.16 -1.26
CA LYS A 53 -7.43 -7.12 -2.37
C LYS A 53 -7.58 -8.56 -1.89
N LEU A 54 -6.86 -8.93 -0.82
CA LEU A 54 -6.91 -10.28 -0.26
C LEU A 54 -8.24 -10.55 0.47
N GLY A 55 -8.78 -9.56 1.18
CA GLY A 55 -10.07 -9.64 1.87
C GLY A 55 -11.27 -9.71 0.92
N ARG A 56 -11.12 -9.21 -0.31
CA ARG A 56 -12.13 -9.33 -1.39
C ARG A 56 -12.09 -10.64 -2.16
N ARG A 57 -11.26 -11.62 -1.77
CA ARG A 57 -11.25 -12.93 -2.42
C ARG A 57 -12.68 -13.49 -2.37
N PRO A 58 -13.34 -13.75 -3.52
CA PRO A 58 -14.63 -14.41 -3.48
C PRO A 58 -14.40 -15.75 -2.81
N THR A 59 -15.02 -15.96 -1.66
CA THR A 59 -15.13 -17.29 -1.07
C THR A 59 -15.65 -18.18 -2.20
N PRO A 60 -14.95 -19.25 -2.60
CA PRO A 60 -15.56 -20.22 -3.48
C PRO A 60 -16.76 -20.75 -2.71
N THR A 61 -17.95 -20.23 -3.01
CA THR A 61 -19.19 -20.81 -2.53
C THR A 61 -19.11 -22.27 -2.94
N ALA A 62 -19.10 -23.16 -1.96
CA ALA A 62 -19.18 -24.60 -2.12
C ALA A 62 -20.55 -25.03 -2.70
N ALA A 63 -21.04 -24.34 -3.73
CA ALA A 63 -22.19 -24.71 -4.53
C ALA A 63 -21.69 -25.62 -5.66
N GLY A 64 -21.38 -26.86 -5.31
CA GLY A 64 -20.96 -27.86 -6.29
C GLY A 64 -20.51 -29.20 -5.69
N LEU A 65 -20.86 -29.51 -4.44
CA LEU A 65 -20.42 -30.75 -3.79
C LEU A 65 -21.56 -31.62 -3.24
N ALA A 66 -22.75 -31.57 -3.85
CA ALA A 66 -23.80 -32.53 -3.56
C ALA A 66 -24.72 -32.72 -4.78
N ASP A 67 -24.30 -33.52 -5.75
CA ASP A 67 -25.20 -34.45 -6.41
C ASP A 67 -24.40 -35.68 -6.87
N GLY A 68 -24.12 -36.54 -5.89
CA GLY A 68 -23.47 -37.82 -6.09
C GLY A 68 -24.16 -38.83 -5.18
N GLY A 69 -25.30 -39.35 -5.62
CA GLY A 69 -26.04 -40.33 -4.84
C GLY A 69 -27.18 -40.98 -5.59
N GLY A 70 -26.99 -42.25 -6.00
CA GLY A 70 -28.11 -43.17 -6.26
C GLY A 70 -28.07 -43.82 -7.64
N ARG A 71 -27.44 -44.99 -7.67
CA ARG A 71 -27.65 -46.08 -8.65
C ARG A 71 -29.13 -46.35 -8.92
#